data_AF-T2SJH5-F1
#
_entry.id   AF-T2SJH5-F1
#
_cell.length_a   1.000
_cell.length_b   1.000
_cell.length_c   1.000
_cell.angle_alpha   90.00
_cell.angle_beta   90.00
_cell.angle_gamma   90.00
#
_symmetry.space_group_name_H-M   'P 1'
#
loop_
_entity.id
_entity.type
_entity.pdbx_description
1 polymer ?
#
loop_
_entity_poly.entity_id
_entity_poly.type
_entity_poly.pdbx_seq_one_letter_code
_entity_poly.pdbx_strand_id
1 'polypeptide(L)'
;MKTEKQKFLEMRKDGANSVLILRGDWDFKTSVFRLDELKKKLLDHQGSLKVDFSGCQKIDFVFGMFLFDLVRERSLNIELCNVSENNACALKVVKDWLEKEDDLESKKAGKKYELMITKLGKSLVETYNTFLNAFNFCGMILFYFIKSVFNPKRFCITPLLYHINESGFKVLPVSILTVFIVGFAVALQGALQLQDLGAPLMSVEMTAKLALREIGPFILTLVVAGRSASSFTAQIGVMKITEELDAMKTMGFNPFEFLVLPRVLALVIVLPLLVFIADAFAILGGMFAIKYQLDLGFPSYIDRLHDTVGWNHFLVGIVKAPFWGFAIA
;
A
#
# COMPACT_ATOMS: atom_id res chain seq x y z
N MET A 1 -36.85 -10.45 -54.24
CA MET A 1 -36.69 -11.14 -52.94
C MET A 1 -37.55 -10.44 -51.90
N LYS A 2 -38.81 -10.89 -51.78
CA LYS A 2 -39.78 -10.46 -50.77
C LYS A 2 -40.07 -11.71 -49.94
N THR A 3 -39.76 -11.70 -48.66
CA THR A 3 -40.17 -12.75 -47.73
C THR A 3 -40.55 -12.11 -46.40
N GLU A 4 -41.88 -12.04 -46.21
CA GLU A 4 -42.63 -11.99 -44.95
C GLU A 4 -41.96 -11.39 -43.71
N LYS A 5 -42.36 -10.15 -43.35
CA LYS A 5 -42.34 -9.67 -41.97
C LYS A 5 -43.37 -10.47 -41.15
N GLN A 6 -43.01 -11.68 -40.69
CA GLN A 6 -43.77 -12.35 -39.64
C GLN A 6 -43.58 -11.55 -38.33
N LYS A 7 -44.67 -11.08 -37.74
CA LYS A 7 -44.66 -10.45 -36.42
C LYS A 7 -44.23 -11.50 -35.37
N PHE A 8 -43.01 -11.37 -34.87
CA PHE A 8 -42.44 -12.26 -33.83
C PHE A 8 -42.91 -11.91 -32.41
N LEU A 9 -43.53 -10.73 -32.23
CA LEU A 9 -44.09 -10.23 -30.97
C LEU A 9 -45.47 -9.63 -31.22
N GLU A 10 -46.51 -10.16 -30.58
CA GLU A 10 -47.85 -9.58 -30.56
C GLU A 10 -48.30 -9.33 -29.13
N MET A 11 -48.74 -8.10 -28.84
CA MET A 11 -49.35 -7.74 -27.55
C MET A 11 -50.86 -7.65 -27.74
N ARG A 12 -51.61 -8.50 -27.04
CA ARG A 12 -53.08 -8.47 -27.02
C ARG A 12 -53.54 -7.97 -25.65
N LYS A 13 -54.43 -6.99 -25.61
CA LYS A 13 -55.08 -6.59 -24.35
C LYS A 13 -56.30 -7.48 -24.14
N ASP A 14 -56.36 -8.16 -23.00
CA ASP A 14 -57.47 -9.01 -22.58
C ASP A 14 -58.00 -8.49 -21.24
N GLY A 15 -58.90 -7.50 -21.31
CA GLY A 15 -59.40 -6.78 -20.13
C GLY A 15 -58.32 -6.01 -19.38
N ALA A 16 -58.16 -6.27 -18.07
CA ALA A 16 -57.17 -5.65 -17.20
C ALA A 16 -55.75 -6.25 -17.33
N ASN A 17 -55.60 -7.35 -18.07
CA ASN A 17 -54.33 -8.05 -18.27
C ASN A 17 -53.83 -7.89 -19.71
N SER A 18 -52.53 -7.68 -19.87
CA SER A 18 -51.91 -7.72 -21.20
C SER A 18 -51.31 -9.09 -21.44
N VAL A 19 -51.58 -9.65 -22.62
CA VAL A 19 -51.07 -10.92 -23.08
C VAL A 19 -49.97 -10.66 -24.11
N LEU A 20 -48.73 -11.03 -23.77
CA LEU A 20 -47.60 -11.00 -24.68
C LEU A 20 -47.47 -12.36 -25.37
N ILE A 21 -47.76 -12.41 -26.66
CA ILE A 21 -47.63 -13.62 -27.48
C ILE A 21 -46.25 -13.61 -28.14
N LEU A 22 -45.43 -14.60 -27.79
CA LEU A 22 -44.13 -14.85 -28.40
C LEU A 22 -44.28 -15.83 -29.56
N ARG A 23 -43.72 -15.49 -30.73
CA ARG A 23 -43.73 -16.35 -31.92
C ARG A 23 -42.31 -16.59 -32.43
N GLY A 24 -42.04 -17.83 -32.87
CA GLY A 24 -40.75 -18.27 -33.38
C GLY A 24 -39.83 -18.87 -32.31
N ASP A 25 -38.61 -19.22 -32.73
CA ASP A 25 -37.59 -19.78 -31.85
C ASP A 25 -36.87 -18.68 -31.05
N TRP A 26 -36.81 -18.87 -29.74
CA TRP A 26 -36.12 -18.02 -28.77
C TRP A 26 -34.99 -18.81 -28.12
N ASP A 27 -33.92 -19.00 -28.88
CA ASP A 27 -32.70 -19.70 -28.48
C ASP A 27 -31.48 -18.74 -28.46
N PHE A 28 -30.29 -19.29 -28.23
CA PHE A 28 -29.03 -18.53 -28.25
C PHE A 28 -28.72 -17.84 -29.60
N LYS A 29 -29.42 -18.19 -30.69
CA LYS A 29 -29.27 -17.55 -32.02
C LYS A 29 -30.21 -16.37 -32.20
N THR A 30 -31.00 -16.03 -31.19
CA THR A 30 -31.89 -14.87 -31.22
C THR A 30 -31.08 -13.60 -31.44
N SER A 31 -31.45 -12.82 -32.46
CA SER A 31 -30.78 -11.56 -32.78
C SER A 31 -31.01 -10.51 -31.70
N VAL A 32 -29.98 -9.72 -31.37
CA VAL A 32 -30.02 -8.64 -30.36
C VAL A 32 -31.21 -7.68 -30.55
N PHE A 33 -31.57 -7.37 -31.80
CA PHE A 33 -32.74 -6.55 -32.13
C PHE A 33 -34.07 -7.09 -31.57
N ARG A 34 -34.27 -8.42 -31.56
CA ARG A 34 -35.49 -9.06 -31.02
C ARG A 34 -35.54 -8.99 -29.50
N LEU A 35 -34.39 -9.14 -28.83
CA LEU A 35 -34.26 -9.03 -27.38
C LEU A 35 -34.48 -7.57 -26.92
N ASP A 36 -33.96 -6.59 -27.67
CA ASP A 36 -34.18 -5.18 -27.39
C ASP A 36 -35.64 -4.75 -27.60
N GLU A 37 -36.32 -5.26 -28.63
CA GLU A 37 -37.74 -4.98 -28.85
C GLU A 37 -38.63 -5.60 -27.76
N LEU A 38 -38.30 -6.83 -27.33
CA LEU A 38 -38.95 -7.47 -26.18
C LEU A 38 -38.72 -6.65 -24.90
N LYS A 39 -37.47 -6.25 -24.64
CA LYS A 39 -37.10 -5.41 -23.50
C LYS A 39 -37.87 -4.09 -23.50
N LYS A 40 -37.95 -3.38 -24.65
CA LYS A 40 -38.74 -2.14 -24.79
C LYS A 40 -40.23 -2.35 -24.52
N LYS A 41 -40.84 -3.40 -25.08
CA LYS A 41 -42.26 -3.69 -24.90
C LYS A 41 -42.62 -4.12 -23.47
N LEU A 42 -41.70 -4.78 -22.78
CA LEU A 42 -41.82 -5.12 -21.35
C LEU A 42 -41.57 -3.89 -20.45
N LEU A 43 -40.66 -2.99 -20.85
CA LEU A 43 -40.37 -1.73 -20.15
C LEU A 43 -41.56 -0.76 -20.16
N ASP A 44 -42.34 -0.74 -21.23
CA ASP A 44 -43.52 0.14 -21.37
C ASP A 44 -44.76 -0.37 -20.60
N HIS A 45 -44.68 -1.54 -19.96
CA HIS A 45 -45.82 -2.16 -19.27
C HIS A 45 -45.72 -2.10 -17.74
N GLN A 46 -46.83 -1.73 -17.09
CA GLN A 46 -47.00 -1.77 -15.65
C GLN A 46 -48.23 -2.61 -15.31
N GLY A 47 -48.04 -3.71 -14.56
CA GLY A 47 -49.14 -4.59 -14.11
C GLY A 47 -48.85 -6.08 -14.27
N SER A 48 -49.88 -6.92 -14.11
CA SER A 48 -49.84 -8.37 -14.35
C SER A 48 -49.80 -8.68 -15.84
N LEU A 49 -48.78 -9.42 -16.27
CA LEU A 49 -48.53 -9.76 -17.66
C LEU A 49 -48.68 -11.27 -17.86
N LYS A 50 -49.50 -11.68 -18.82
CA LYS A 50 -49.55 -13.08 -19.26
C LYS A 50 -48.62 -13.25 -20.44
N VAL A 51 -47.65 -14.16 -20.35
CA VAL A 51 -46.77 -14.46 -21.48
C VAL A 51 -47.21 -15.77 -22.10
N ASP A 52 -47.72 -15.70 -23.33
CA ASP A 52 -48.25 -16.83 -24.10
C ASP A 52 -47.17 -17.33 -25.07
N PHE A 53 -46.81 -18.61 -24.92
CA PHE A 53 -45.78 -19.30 -25.70
C PHE A 53 -46.35 -20.19 -26.80
N SER A 54 -47.64 -20.10 -27.12
CA SER A 54 -48.30 -20.91 -28.16
C SER A 54 -47.64 -20.86 -29.54
N GLY A 55 -46.90 -19.80 -29.85
CA GLY A 55 -46.15 -19.64 -31.10
C GLY A 55 -44.67 -20.01 -31.04
N CYS A 56 -44.16 -20.49 -29.90
CA CYS A 56 -42.74 -20.79 -29.69
C CYS A 56 -42.44 -22.28 -29.87
N GLN A 57 -41.54 -22.61 -30.80
CA GLN A 57 -41.12 -24.01 -31.00
C GLN A 57 -39.98 -24.40 -30.06
N LYS A 58 -38.97 -23.54 -29.86
CA LYS A 58 -37.85 -23.79 -28.92
C LYS A 58 -37.56 -22.60 -28.00
N ILE A 59 -37.33 -22.90 -26.73
CA ILE A 59 -36.84 -21.95 -25.71
C ILE A 59 -35.60 -22.54 -25.05
N ASP A 60 -34.55 -21.73 -24.90
CA ASP A 60 -33.30 -22.13 -24.26
C ASP A 60 -33.13 -21.48 -22.88
N PHE A 61 -32.24 -22.03 -22.05
CA PHE A 61 -31.92 -21.56 -20.71
C PHE A 61 -31.45 -20.09 -20.71
N VAL A 62 -30.72 -19.69 -21.75
CA VAL A 62 -30.22 -18.31 -21.91
C VAL A 62 -31.38 -17.32 -22.04
N PHE A 63 -32.40 -17.66 -22.84
CA PHE A 63 -33.58 -16.81 -22.97
C PHE A 63 -34.42 -16.83 -21.69
N GLY A 64 -34.55 -18.00 -21.04
CA GLY A 64 -35.21 -18.11 -19.75
C GLY A 64 -34.58 -17.18 -18.69
N MET A 65 -33.25 -17.18 -18.61
CA MET A 65 -32.50 -16.31 -17.69
C MET A 65 -32.70 -14.84 -18.02
N PHE A 66 -32.63 -14.45 -19.30
CA PHE A 66 -32.90 -13.09 -19.75
C PHE A 66 -34.33 -12.62 -19.41
N LEU A 67 -35.31 -13.49 -19.61
CA LEU A 67 -36.71 -13.19 -19.31
C LEU A 67 -36.90 -12.98 -17.81
N PHE A 68 -36.51 -13.96 -16.98
CA PHE A 68 -36.70 -13.88 -15.53
C PHE A 68 -35.89 -12.76 -14.87
N ASP A 69 -34.70 -12.43 -15.39
CA ASP A 69 -33.92 -11.30 -14.91
C ASP A 69 -34.61 -9.96 -15.22
N LEU A 70 -35.22 -9.81 -16.40
CA LEU A 70 -36.06 -8.64 -16.73
C LEU A 70 -37.33 -8.56 -15.87
N VAL A 71 -37.95 -9.69 -15.53
CA VAL A 71 -39.09 -9.73 -14.60
C VAL A 71 -38.65 -9.25 -13.21
N ARG A 72 -37.48 -9.72 -12.75
CA ARG A 72 -36.90 -9.40 -11.45
C ARG A 72 -36.57 -7.90 -11.33
N GLU A 73 -35.94 -7.31 -12.35
CA GLU A 73 -35.62 -5.86 -12.37
C GLU A 73 -36.86 -4.96 -12.19
N ARG A 74 -38.06 -5.43 -12.54
CA ARG A 74 -39.29 -4.62 -12.53
C ARG A 74 -40.38 -5.11 -11.59
N SER A 75 -40.17 -6.19 -10.83
CA SER A 75 -41.17 -6.78 -9.93
C SER A 75 -42.52 -7.05 -10.63
N LEU A 76 -42.47 -7.51 -11.88
CA LEU A 76 -43.67 -7.83 -12.66
C LEU A 76 -44.20 -9.22 -12.26
N ASN A 77 -45.51 -9.35 -12.04
CA ASN A 77 -46.13 -10.66 -11.87
C ASN A 77 -46.43 -11.25 -13.25
N ILE A 78 -45.67 -12.27 -13.64
CA ILE A 78 -45.85 -12.97 -14.90
C ILE A 78 -46.57 -14.32 -14.69
N GLU A 79 -47.66 -14.53 -15.43
CA GLU A 79 -48.28 -15.83 -15.62
C GLU A 79 -47.86 -16.41 -16.98
N LEU A 80 -47.22 -17.58 -16.98
CA LEU A 80 -46.80 -18.27 -18.21
C LEU A 80 -47.97 -19.13 -18.73
N CYS A 81 -48.36 -18.95 -19.99
CA CYS A 81 -49.47 -19.66 -20.63
C CYS A 81 -49.00 -20.41 -21.89
N ASN A 82 -49.61 -21.58 -22.18
CA ASN A 82 -49.35 -22.40 -23.38
C ASN A 82 -47.87 -22.76 -23.64
N VAL A 83 -47.15 -23.15 -22.58
CA VAL A 83 -45.75 -23.61 -22.71
C VAL A 83 -45.74 -25.10 -23.08
N SER A 84 -44.95 -25.50 -24.07
CA SER A 84 -44.71 -26.92 -24.37
C SER A 84 -43.95 -27.60 -23.24
N GLU A 85 -44.16 -28.92 -23.02
CA GLU A 85 -43.56 -29.65 -21.89
C GLU A 85 -42.03 -29.50 -21.78
N ASN A 86 -41.32 -29.54 -22.91
CA ASN A 86 -39.87 -29.37 -22.96
C ASN A 86 -39.44 -27.95 -22.56
N ASN A 87 -40.16 -26.92 -23.01
CA ASN A 87 -39.86 -25.52 -22.72
C ASN A 87 -40.23 -25.15 -21.27
N ALA A 88 -41.26 -25.79 -20.71
CA ALA A 88 -41.67 -25.63 -19.32
C ALA A 88 -40.60 -26.13 -18.35
N CYS A 89 -39.92 -27.24 -18.69
CA CYS A 89 -38.80 -27.77 -17.92
C CYS A 89 -37.62 -26.78 -17.89
N ALA A 90 -37.23 -26.22 -19.03
CA ALA A 90 -36.14 -25.24 -19.11
C ALA A 90 -36.41 -23.99 -18.26
N LEU A 91 -37.61 -23.42 -18.36
CA LEU A 91 -38.00 -22.23 -17.58
C LEU A 91 -38.11 -22.53 -16.08
N LYS A 92 -38.59 -23.72 -15.69
CA LYS A 92 -38.65 -24.14 -14.29
C LYS A 92 -37.26 -24.25 -13.66
N VAL A 93 -36.31 -24.88 -14.36
CA VAL A 93 -34.93 -25.01 -13.88
C VAL A 93 -34.28 -23.65 -13.66
N VAL A 94 -34.49 -22.69 -14.58
CA VAL A 94 -33.96 -21.33 -14.42
C VAL A 94 -34.62 -20.62 -13.23
N LYS A 95 -35.94 -20.76 -13.07
CA LYS A 95 -36.66 -20.16 -11.94
C LYS A 95 -36.17 -20.72 -10.59
N ASP A 96 -36.08 -22.04 -10.47
CA ASP A 96 -35.59 -22.71 -9.27
C ASP A 96 -34.13 -22.34 -8.97
N TRP A 97 -33.31 -22.11 -10.00
CA TRP A 97 -31.92 -21.67 -9.85
C TRP A 97 -31.82 -20.22 -9.34
N LEU A 98 -32.63 -19.30 -9.89
CA LEU A 98 -32.66 -17.91 -9.47
C LEU A 98 -33.18 -17.75 -8.02
N GLU A 99 -34.23 -18.49 -7.64
CA GLU A 99 -34.75 -18.48 -6.26
C GLU A 99 -33.69 -18.95 -5.25
N LYS A 100 -32.88 -19.94 -5.63
CA LYS A 100 -31.78 -20.46 -4.80
C LYS A 100 -30.60 -19.47 -4.69
N GLU A 101 -30.38 -18.64 -5.70
CA GLU A 101 -29.34 -17.61 -5.68
C GLU A 101 -29.72 -16.43 -4.76
N ASP A 102 -30.98 -16.00 -4.80
CA ASP A 102 -31.52 -14.96 -3.91
C ASP A 102 -31.41 -15.38 -2.41
N ASP A 103 -31.64 -16.66 -2.12
CA ASP A 103 -31.44 -17.24 -0.78
C ASP A 103 -29.98 -17.21 -0.29
N LEU A 104 -29.01 -17.26 -1.21
CA LEU A 104 -27.58 -17.20 -0.88
C LEU A 104 -27.10 -15.77 -0.67
N GLU A 105 -27.61 -14.81 -1.45
CA GLU A 105 -27.32 -13.38 -1.31
C GLU A 105 -27.86 -12.84 0.02
N SER A 106 -29.10 -13.19 0.38
CA SER A 106 -29.73 -12.87 1.67
C SER A 106 -28.89 -13.33 2.88
N LYS A 107 -28.29 -14.52 2.80
CA LYS A 107 -27.42 -15.08 3.86
C LYS A 107 -26.05 -14.40 3.98
N LYS A 108 -25.55 -13.74 2.93
CA LYS A 108 -24.27 -12.99 2.97
C LYS A 108 -24.43 -11.63 3.65
N ALA A 109 -25.58 -10.97 3.51
CA ALA A 109 -25.83 -9.63 4.04
C ALA A 109 -25.78 -9.55 5.58
N GLY A 110 -26.13 -10.63 6.28
CA GLY A 110 -26.11 -10.70 7.75
C GLY A 110 -24.72 -10.82 8.41
N LYS A 111 -23.66 -11.02 7.63
CA LYS A 111 -22.32 -11.42 8.15
C LYS A 111 -21.26 -10.31 8.11
N LYS A 112 -21.66 -9.05 8.20
CA LYS A 112 -20.73 -7.90 8.13
C LYS A 112 -19.65 -7.93 9.23
N TYR A 113 -20.00 -8.36 10.44
CA TYR A 113 -19.05 -8.54 11.55
C TYR A 113 -18.09 -9.71 11.33
N GLU A 114 -18.57 -10.83 10.80
CA GLU A 114 -17.76 -12.01 10.48
C GLU A 114 -16.73 -11.71 9.37
N LEU A 115 -17.13 -10.91 8.38
CA LEU A 115 -16.23 -10.40 7.33
C LEU A 115 -15.16 -9.46 7.88
N MET A 116 -15.49 -8.58 8.83
CA MET A 116 -14.53 -7.66 9.44
C MET A 116 -13.51 -8.42 10.31
N ILE A 117 -13.97 -9.36 11.13
CA ILE A 117 -13.11 -10.22 11.95
C ILE A 117 -12.22 -11.09 11.06
N THR A 118 -12.75 -11.63 9.96
CA THR A 118 -11.96 -12.44 9.02
C THR A 118 -10.88 -11.60 8.31
N LYS A 119 -11.19 -10.35 7.92
CA LYS A 119 -10.20 -9.44 7.35
C LYS A 119 -9.11 -9.08 8.34
N LEU A 120 -9.47 -8.80 9.59
CA LEU A 120 -8.51 -8.58 10.68
C LEU A 120 -7.64 -9.82 10.93
N GLY A 121 -8.24 -11.01 11.01
CA GLY A 121 -7.53 -12.27 11.18
C GLY A 121 -6.52 -12.54 10.05
N LYS A 122 -6.93 -12.33 8.79
CA LYS A 122 -6.02 -12.44 7.64
C LYS A 122 -4.85 -11.45 7.71
N SER A 123 -5.15 -10.18 8.00
CA SER A 123 -4.12 -9.13 8.14
C SER A 123 -3.13 -9.42 9.28
N LEU A 124 -3.62 -9.96 10.40
CA LEU A 124 -2.77 -10.38 11.53
C LEU A 124 -1.83 -11.53 11.12
N VAL A 125 -2.34 -12.55 10.44
CA VAL A 125 -1.53 -13.68 9.98
C VAL A 125 -0.49 -13.23 8.93
N GLU A 126 -0.86 -12.36 8.00
CA GLU A 126 0.06 -11.79 7.01
C GLU A 126 1.16 -10.93 7.68
N THR A 127 0.79 -10.13 8.69
CA THR A 127 1.74 -9.32 9.46
C THR A 127 2.69 -10.22 10.25
N TYR A 128 2.19 -11.29 10.86
CA TYR A 128 3.02 -12.27 11.59
C TYR A 128 4.02 -12.97 10.67
N ASN A 129 3.58 -13.42 9.49
CA ASN A 129 4.48 -14.02 8.51
C ASN A 129 5.52 -13.03 8.00
N THR A 130 5.14 -11.76 7.81
CA THR A 130 6.06 -10.68 7.42
C THR A 130 7.12 -10.45 8.50
N PHE A 131 6.72 -10.48 9.77
CA PHE A 131 7.63 -10.36 10.91
C PHE A 131 8.63 -11.53 10.96
N LEU A 132 8.17 -12.77 10.76
CA LEU A 132 9.05 -13.93 10.67
C LEU A 132 10.04 -13.83 9.51
N ASN A 133 9.59 -13.34 8.35
CA ASN A 133 10.46 -13.12 7.20
C ASN A 133 11.52 -12.04 7.47
N ALA A 134 11.18 -10.97 8.19
CA ALA A 134 12.15 -9.97 8.63
C ALA A 134 13.19 -10.57 9.59
N PHE A 135 12.76 -11.45 10.51
CA PHE A 135 13.68 -12.16 11.39
C PHE A 135 14.64 -13.10 10.64
N ASN A 136 14.12 -13.81 9.64
CA ASN A 136 14.93 -14.64 8.73
C ASN A 136 15.93 -13.78 7.95
N PHE A 137 15.49 -12.62 7.42
CA PHE A 137 16.34 -11.67 6.72
C PHE A 137 17.51 -11.17 7.59
N CYS A 138 17.23 -10.78 8.84
CA CYS A 138 18.27 -10.42 9.82
C CYS A 138 19.24 -11.59 10.07
N GLY A 139 18.72 -12.82 10.23
CA GLY A 139 19.54 -14.02 10.37
C GLY A 139 20.45 -14.28 9.16
N MET A 140 19.93 -14.09 7.95
CA MET A 140 20.72 -14.19 6.72
C MET A 140 21.81 -13.12 6.65
N ILE A 141 21.50 -11.86 6.96
CA ILE A 141 22.52 -10.79 7.00
C ILE A 141 23.63 -11.16 7.96
N LEU A 142 23.30 -11.60 9.17
CA LEU A 142 24.29 -11.99 10.18
C LEU A 142 25.13 -13.19 9.71
N PHE A 143 24.50 -14.20 9.11
CA PHE A 143 25.19 -15.35 8.54
C PHE A 143 26.17 -14.96 7.42
N TYR A 144 25.74 -14.15 6.45
CA TYR A 144 26.60 -13.71 5.34
C TYR A 144 27.67 -12.73 5.81
N PHE A 145 27.39 -11.89 6.80
CA PHE A 145 28.38 -11.03 7.44
C PHE A 145 29.50 -11.86 8.07
N ILE A 146 29.16 -12.83 8.92
CA ILE A 146 30.14 -13.73 9.54
C ILE A 146 30.93 -14.49 8.49
N LYS A 147 30.26 -15.08 7.49
CA LYS A 147 30.90 -15.80 6.39
C LYS A 147 31.89 -14.93 5.60
N SER A 148 31.53 -13.66 5.40
CA SER A 148 32.36 -12.67 4.70
C SER A 148 33.59 -12.27 5.51
N VAL A 149 33.44 -12.07 6.82
CA VAL A 149 34.56 -11.80 7.74
C VAL A 149 35.56 -12.96 7.74
N PHE A 150 35.09 -14.21 7.72
CA PHE A 150 35.96 -15.39 7.65
C PHE A 150 36.53 -15.66 6.25
N ASN A 151 35.99 -15.07 5.18
CA ASN A 151 36.46 -15.23 3.81
C ASN A 151 36.64 -13.88 3.10
N PRO A 152 37.61 -13.05 3.51
CA PRO A 152 37.75 -11.66 3.03
C PRO A 152 38.03 -11.54 1.52
N LYS A 153 38.57 -12.59 0.89
CA LYS A 153 38.80 -12.63 -0.57
C LYS A 153 37.51 -12.60 -1.40
N ARG A 154 36.35 -12.92 -0.81
CA ARG A 154 35.03 -12.83 -1.46
C ARG A 154 34.36 -11.49 -1.24
N PHE A 155 34.91 -10.62 -0.38
CA PHE A 155 34.30 -9.34 -0.06
C PHE A 155 34.54 -8.32 -1.18
N CYS A 156 33.45 -7.87 -1.80
CA CYS A 156 33.51 -6.84 -2.83
C CYS A 156 33.55 -5.45 -2.18
N ILE A 157 34.75 -4.90 -2.03
CA ILE A 157 34.98 -3.57 -1.45
C ILE A 157 34.42 -2.45 -2.37
N THR A 158 34.42 -2.66 -3.69
CA THR A 158 33.98 -1.65 -4.65
C THR A 158 32.50 -1.26 -4.48
N PRO A 159 31.53 -2.21 -4.39
CA PRO A 159 30.15 -1.90 -4.02
C PRO A 159 30.00 -1.21 -2.67
N LEU A 160 30.80 -1.60 -1.66
CA LEU A 160 30.75 -0.97 -0.33
C LEU A 160 31.12 0.52 -0.44
N LEU A 161 32.25 0.85 -1.06
CA LEU A 161 32.72 2.22 -1.22
C LEU A 161 31.74 3.07 -2.04
N TYR A 162 31.13 2.47 -3.07
CA TYR A 162 30.08 3.13 -3.85
C TYR A 162 28.90 3.54 -2.96
N HIS A 163 28.38 2.62 -2.14
CA HIS A 163 27.27 2.92 -1.24
C HIS A 163 27.67 3.86 -0.09
N ILE A 164 28.91 3.83 0.38
CA ILE A 164 29.45 4.81 1.33
C ILE A 164 29.40 6.23 0.73
N ASN A 165 29.81 6.37 -0.53
CA ASN A 165 29.75 7.65 -1.22
C ASN A 165 28.30 8.12 -1.48
N GLU A 166 27.44 7.21 -1.91
CA GLU A 166 26.05 7.53 -2.26
C GLU A 166 25.19 7.90 -1.05
N SER A 167 25.29 7.10 0.02
CA SER A 167 24.51 7.25 1.25
C SER A 167 25.21 8.11 2.32
N GLY A 168 26.49 8.42 2.15
CA GLY A 168 27.22 9.36 2.99
C GLY A 168 27.32 10.72 2.34
N PHE A 169 28.30 10.88 1.45
CA PHE A 169 28.68 12.19 0.90
C PHE A 169 27.55 12.92 0.20
N LYS A 170 26.72 12.23 -0.59
CA LYS A 170 25.61 12.90 -1.28
C LYS A 170 24.43 13.25 -0.36
N VAL A 171 24.32 12.63 0.82
CA VAL A 171 23.26 12.96 1.81
C VAL A 171 23.67 14.16 2.68
N LEU A 172 24.98 14.44 2.79
CA LEU A 172 25.53 15.47 3.67
C LEU A 172 24.90 16.86 3.52
N PRO A 173 24.76 17.46 2.32
CA PRO A 173 24.32 18.86 2.21
C PRO A 173 22.92 19.09 2.78
N VAL A 174 21.99 18.17 2.49
CA VAL A 174 20.62 18.23 3.00
C VAL A 174 20.61 17.98 4.51
N SER A 175 21.37 16.99 4.98
CA SER A 175 21.41 16.63 6.41
C SER A 175 22.00 17.74 7.28
N ILE A 176 23.09 18.36 6.85
CA ILE A 176 23.73 19.48 7.53
C ILE A 176 22.75 20.64 7.67
N LEU A 177 22.07 21.00 6.57
CA LEU A 177 21.10 22.10 6.58
C LEU A 177 19.93 21.80 7.51
N THR A 178 19.34 20.60 7.42
CA THR A 178 18.20 20.21 8.25
C THR A 178 18.58 20.20 9.74
N VAL A 179 19.70 19.59 10.10
CA VAL A 179 20.12 19.49 11.50
C VAL A 179 20.53 20.86 12.07
N PHE A 180 21.15 21.72 11.26
CA PHE A 180 21.43 23.11 11.65
C PHE A 180 20.14 23.89 11.96
N ILE A 181 19.15 23.83 11.07
CA ILE A 181 17.88 24.54 11.25
C ILE A 181 17.13 24.02 12.48
N VAL A 182 17.08 22.70 12.65
CA VAL A 182 16.43 22.09 13.83
C VAL A 182 17.18 22.45 15.12
N GLY A 183 18.52 22.39 15.12
CA GLY A 183 19.34 22.79 16.26
C GLY A 183 19.13 24.26 16.64
N PHE A 184 19.06 25.15 15.65
CA PHE A 184 18.71 26.56 15.85
C PHE A 184 17.32 26.73 16.49
N ALA A 185 16.30 26.08 15.92
CA ALA A 185 14.92 26.20 16.41
C ALA A 185 14.77 25.68 17.85
N VAL A 186 15.38 24.53 18.16
CA VAL A 186 15.34 23.92 19.50
C VAL A 186 16.03 24.81 20.53
N ALA A 187 17.16 25.41 20.18
CA ALA A 187 17.89 26.31 21.06
C ALA A 187 17.13 27.62 21.32
N LEU A 188 16.55 28.20 20.27
CA LEU A 188 15.73 29.40 20.39
C LEU A 188 14.52 29.14 21.30
N GLN A 189 13.81 28.04 21.07
CA GLN A 189 12.66 27.65 21.87
C GLN A 189 13.06 27.38 23.32
N GLY A 190 14.17 26.68 23.55
CA GLY A 190 14.71 26.44 24.88
C GLY A 190 15.08 27.73 25.60
N ALA A 191 15.75 28.66 24.92
CA ALA A 191 16.12 29.95 25.50
C ALA A 191 14.90 30.75 25.95
N LEU A 192 13.86 30.85 25.10
CA LEU A 192 12.61 31.52 25.44
C LEU A 192 11.93 30.88 26.66
N GLN A 193 11.85 29.54 26.68
CA GLN A 193 11.14 28.81 27.72
C GLN A 193 11.85 28.87 29.08
N LEU A 194 13.19 28.90 29.09
CA LEU A 194 13.98 29.08 30.31
C LEU A 194 14.12 30.54 30.72
N GLN A 195 13.91 31.49 29.82
CA GLN A 195 13.84 32.91 30.13
C GLN A 195 12.66 33.20 31.06
N ASP A 196 11.50 32.59 30.81
CA ASP A 196 10.32 32.69 31.68
C ASP A 196 10.56 32.12 33.08
N LEU A 197 11.50 31.18 33.21
CA LEU A 197 11.91 30.55 34.48
C LEU A 197 13.09 31.27 35.15
N GLY A 198 13.58 32.38 34.58
CA GLY A 198 14.70 33.15 35.11
C GLY A 198 16.08 32.48 34.95
N ALA A 199 16.20 31.44 34.13
CA ALA A 199 17.43 30.66 33.96
C ALA A 199 17.84 30.47 32.48
N PRO A 200 17.84 31.51 31.63
CA PRO A 200 18.02 31.34 30.19
C PRO A 200 19.42 30.81 29.80
N LEU A 201 20.43 30.98 30.64
CA LEU A 201 21.78 30.43 30.40
C LEU A 201 21.83 28.89 30.46
N MET A 202 20.87 28.24 31.12
CA MET A 202 20.75 26.77 31.12
C MET A 202 20.26 26.23 29.77
N SER A 203 19.79 27.09 28.85
CA SER A 203 19.45 26.67 27.49
C SER A 203 20.66 26.15 26.71
N VAL A 204 21.87 26.67 26.96
CA VAL A 204 23.12 26.21 26.31
C VAL A 204 23.35 24.73 26.58
N GLU A 205 23.33 24.34 27.85
CA GLU A 205 23.58 22.95 28.25
C GLU A 205 22.42 22.02 27.83
N MET A 206 21.17 22.51 27.88
CA MET A 206 20.01 21.77 27.43
C MET A 206 20.12 21.43 25.95
N THR A 207 20.37 22.43 25.10
CA THR A 207 20.52 22.27 23.66
C THR A 207 21.67 21.33 23.34
N ALA A 208 22.85 21.51 23.95
CA ALA A 208 24.00 20.69 23.63
C ALA A 208 23.81 19.22 24.06
N LYS A 209 23.29 18.97 25.27
CA LYS A 209 22.98 17.61 25.74
C LYS A 209 21.92 16.93 24.86
N LEU A 210 20.90 17.66 24.44
CA LEU A 210 19.81 17.15 23.62
C LEU A 210 20.24 16.90 22.17
N ALA A 211 21.04 17.80 21.59
CA ALA A 211 21.62 17.65 20.26
C ALA A 211 22.45 16.38 20.16
N LEU A 212 23.42 16.21 21.07
CA LEU A 212 24.37 15.08 21.04
C LEU A 212 23.72 13.71 21.32
N ARG A 213 22.73 13.65 22.21
CA ARG A 213 22.14 12.36 22.63
C ARG A 213 21.03 11.86 21.73
N GLU A 214 20.20 12.78 21.24
CA GLU A 214 18.91 12.46 20.67
C GLU A 214 18.68 13.17 19.33
N ILE A 215 18.65 14.51 19.31
CA ILE A 215 18.16 15.26 18.14
C ILE A 215 19.08 15.12 16.93
N GLY A 216 20.39 15.27 17.11
CA GLY A 216 21.36 15.12 16.02
C GLY A 216 21.26 13.75 15.36
N PRO A 217 21.42 12.65 16.13
CA PRO A 217 21.29 11.29 15.60
C PRO A 217 19.92 10.99 14.99
N PHE A 218 18.83 11.42 15.65
CA PHE A 218 17.46 11.11 15.22
C PHE A 218 17.08 11.82 13.93
N ILE A 219 17.29 13.14 13.85
CA ILE A 219 16.93 13.92 12.66
C ILE A 219 17.76 13.49 11.45
N LEU A 220 19.06 13.28 11.65
CA LEU A 220 19.91 12.73 10.59
C LEU A 220 19.39 11.38 10.10
N THR A 221 19.06 10.46 11.02
CA THR A 221 18.53 9.13 10.68
C THR A 221 17.26 9.25 9.83
N LEU A 222 16.33 10.16 10.16
CA LEU A 222 15.12 10.38 9.38
C LEU A 222 15.43 10.84 7.94
N VAL A 223 16.37 11.78 7.78
CA VAL A 223 16.79 12.28 6.45
C VAL A 223 17.44 11.16 5.63
N VAL A 224 18.35 10.40 6.25
CA VAL A 224 19.04 9.29 5.58
C VAL A 224 18.08 8.16 5.23
N ALA A 225 17.12 7.84 6.10
CA ALA A 225 16.06 6.86 5.83
C ALA A 225 15.24 7.27 4.60
N GLY A 226 14.79 8.52 4.54
CA GLY A 226 14.02 9.04 3.42
C GLY A 226 14.76 8.94 2.08
N ARG A 227 16.05 9.34 2.04
CA ARG A 227 16.84 9.35 0.80
C ARG A 227 17.38 7.97 0.43
N SER A 228 18.07 7.30 1.35
CA SER A 228 18.80 6.05 1.07
C SER A 228 17.87 4.85 1.00
N ALA A 229 16.90 4.68 1.92
CA ALA A 229 16.01 3.52 1.90
C ALA A 229 15.12 3.52 0.66
N SER A 230 14.60 4.70 0.27
CA SER A 230 13.84 4.86 -0.98
C SER A 230 14.70 4.53 -2.21
N SER A 231 15.94 5.01 -2.24
CA SER A 231 16.87 4.71 -3.34
C SER A 231 17.21 3.23 -3.43
N PHE A 232 17.49 2.57 -2.30
CA PHE A 232 17.79 1.14 -2.27
C PHE A 232 16.60 0.28 -2.67
N THR A 233 15.40 0.62 -2.18
CA THR A 233 14.16 -0.08 -2.54
C THR A 233 13.87 0.08 -4.04
N ALA A 234 14.02 1.30 -4.58
CA ALA A 234 13.86 1.54 -6.00
C ALA A 234 14.89 0.76 -6.85
N GLN A 235 16.16 0.74 -6.43
CA GLN A 235 17.21 0.00 -7.11
C GLN A 235 16.94 -1.51 -7.12
N ILE A 236 16.63 -2.13 -5.97
CA ILE A 236 16.27 -3.56 -5.94
C ILE A 236 15.00 -3.83 -6.73
N GLY A 237 14.01 -2.92 -6.65
CA GLY A 237 12.77 -3.02 -7.42
C GLY A 237 13.02 -3.05 -8.91
N VAL A 238 13.85 -2.13 -9.42
CA VAL A 238 14.29 -2.10 -10.83
C VAL A 238 15.01 -3.40 -11.19
N MET A 239 15.99 -3.82 -10.41
CA MET A 239 16.75 -5.06 -10.66
C MET A 239 15.88 -6.32 -10.63
N LYS A 240 14.75 -6.28 -9.91
CA LYS A 240 13.77 -7.38 -9.89
C LYS A 240 12.91 -7.40 -11.14
N ILE A 241 12.43 -6.24 -11.61
CA ILE A 241 11.59 -6.15 -12.82
C ILE A 241 12.41 -6.32 -14.11
N THR A 242 13.72 -6.01 -14.09
CA THR A 242 14.64 -6.24 -15.21
C THR A 242 15.26 -7.64 -15.21
N GLU A 243 14.85 -8.51 -14.29
CA GLU A 243 15.34 -9.89 -14.12
C GLU A 243 16.85 -10.00 -13.82
N GLU A 244 17.52 -8.89 -13.49
CA GLU A 244 18.95 -8.88 -13.12
C GLU A 244 19.24 -9.76 -11.90
N LEU A 245 18.32 -9.79 -10.92
CA LEU A 245 18.46 -10.65 -9.74
C LEU A 245 18.45 -12.15 -10.09
N ASP A 246 17.64 -12.55 -11.07
CA ASP A 246 17.52 -13.95 -11.46
C ASP A 246 18.67 -14.35 -12.39
N ALA A 247 19.10 -13.44 -13.27
CA ALA A 247 20.34 -13.60 -14.04
C ALA A 247 21.56 -13.80 -13.12
N MET A 248 21.64 -13.07 -12.00
CA MET A 248 22.73 -13.24 -11.06
C MET A 248 22.72 -14.63 -10.39
N LYS A 249 21.53 -15.15 -10.05
CA LYS A 249 21.38 -16.50 -9.48
C LYS A 249 21.76 -17.59 -10.49
N THR A 250 21.41 -17.43 -11.77
CA THR A 250 21.77 -18.41 -12.82
C THR A 250 23.28 -18.42 -13.11
N MET A 251 23.95 -17.28 -12.93
CA MET A 251 25.43 -17.19 -12.94
C MET A 251 26.10 -17.79 -11.69
N GLY A 252 25.33 -18.27 -10.71
CA GLY A 252 25.84 -18.87 -9.48
C GLY A 252 26.25 -17.86 -8.39
N PHE A 253 25.94 -16.57 -8.57
CA PHE A 253 26.17 -15.56 -7.55
C PHE A 253 24.99 -15.49 -6.57
N ASN A 254 25.30 -15.15 -5.32
CA ASN A 254 24.28 -14.98 -4.29
C ASN A 254 23.88 -13.50 -4.15
N PRO A 255 22.62 -13.11 -4.47
CA PRO A 255 22.16 -11.73 -4.36
C PRO A 255 22.33 -11.10 -2.98
N PHE A 256 22.24 -11.88 -1.90
CA PHE A 256 22.40 -11.36 -0.55
C PHE A 256 23.82 -10.86 -0.28
N GLU A 257 24.82 -11.62 -0.72
CA GLU A 257 26.23 -11.32 -0.48
C GLU A 257 26.70 -10.11 -1.30
N PHE A 258 26.17 -9.93 -2.52
CA PHE A 258 26.63 -8.89 -3.44
C PHE A 258 25.79 -7.60 -3.42
N LEU A 259 24.49 -7.67 -3.09
CA LEU A 259 23.61 -6.48 -3.09
C LEU A 259 23.24 -6.01 -1.69
N VAL A 260 22.82 -6.93 -0.81
CA VAL A 260 22.27 -6.57 0.51
C VAL A 260 23.40 -6.23 1.48
N LEU A 261 24.37 -7.12 1.63
CA LEU A 261 25.43 -6.97 2.62
C LEU A 261 26.24 -5.67 2.47
N PRO A 262 26.69 -5.25 1.27
CA PRO A 262 27.44 -4.00 1.12
C PRO A 262 26.63 -2.75 1.48
N ARG A 263 25.31 -2.75 1.25
CA ARG A 263 24.43 -1.61 1.57
C ARG A 263 24.22 -1.47 3.07
N VAL A 264 23.96 -2.59 3.76
CA VAL A 264 23.82 -2.64 5.22
C VAL A 264 25.12 -2.17 5.86
N LEU A 265 26.26 -2.71 5.45
CA LEU A 265 27.56 -2.30 5.99
C LEU A 265 27.90 -0.85 5.70
N ALA A 266 27.61 -0.36 4.50
CA ALA A 266 27.82 1.04 4.15
C ALA A 266 27.05 1.97 5.11
N LEU A 267 25.76 1.70 5.37
CA LEU A 267 24.97 2.52 6.29
C LEU A 267 25.46 2.40 7.74
N VAL A 268 25.76 1.19 8.22
CA VAL A 268 26.26 0.96 9.58
C VAL A 268 27.58 1.72 9.84
N ILE A 269 28.46 1.81 8.84
CA ILE A 269 29.75 2.49 8.94
C ILE A 269 29.61 4.01 8.76
N VAL A 270 28.74 4.45 7.84
CA VAL A 270 28.60 5.87 7.49
C VAL A 270 27.79 6.64 8.51
N LEU A 271 26.74 6.05 9.09
CA LEU A 271 25.86 6.75 10.04
C LEU A 271 26.62 7.36 11.22
N PRO A 272 27.54 6.66 11.92
CA PRO A 272 28.34 7.27 12.99
C PRO A 272 29.13 8.50 12.55
N LEU A 273 29.71 8.48 11.35
CA LEU A 273 30.46 9.61 10.80
C LEU A 273 29.53 10.78 10.48
N LEU A 274 28.35 10.49 9.93
CA LEU A 274 27.34 11.50 9.66
C LEU A 274 26.77 12.09 10.96
N VAL A 275 26.57 11.28 12.01
CA VAL A 275 26.09 11.73 13.32
C VAL A 275 27.06 12.73 13.94
N PHE A 276 28.36 12.44 13.88
CA PHE A 276 29.38 13.39 14.33
C PHE A 276 29.25 14.76 13.64
N ILE A 277 29.06 14.76 12.32
CA ILE A 277 28.89 16.00 11.54
C ILE A 277 27.57 16.67 11.91
N ALA A 278 26.48 15.90 12.00
CA ALA A 278 25.17 16.41 12.39
C ALA A 278 25.20 17.10 13.76
N ASP A 279 25.83 16.48 14.76
CA ASP A 279 25.98 17.03 16.10
C ASP A 279 26.74 18.36 16.09
N ALA A 280 27.84 18.43 15.33
CA ALA A 280 28.60 19.66 15.17
C ALA A 280 27.73 20.80 14.60
N PHE A 281 26.96 20.52 13.55
CA PHE A 281 26.07 21.52 12.94
C PHE A 281 24.83 21.84 13.80
N ALA A 282 24.33 20.89 14.59
CA ALA A 282 23.26 21.14 15.56
C ALA A 282 23.72 22.13 16.64
N ILE A 283 24.91 21.91 17.20
CA ILE A 283 25.52 22.79 18.20
C ILE A 283 25.81 24.17 17.59
N LEU A 284 26.32 24.23 16.36
CA LEU A 284 26.51 25.50 15.65
C LEU A 284 25.17 26.24 15.48
N GLY A 285 24.11 25.57 15.04
CA GLY A 285 22.77 26.16 14.95
C GLY A 285 22.29 26.72 16.29
N GLY A 286 22.50 25.96 17.37
CA GLY A 286 22.15 26.40 18.72
C GLY A 286 22.96 27.60 19.21
N MET A 287 24.23 27.67 18.84
CA MET A 287 25.11 28.80 19.13
C MET A 287 24.61 30.10 18.47
N PHE A 288 24.18 30.04 17.20
CA PHE A 288 23.60 31.19 16.51
C PHE A 288 22.28 31.64 17.15
N ALA A 289 21.42 30.69 17.53
CA ALA A 289 20.13 31.00 18.17
C ALA A 289 20.31 31.69 19.53
N ILE A 290 21.20 31.17 20.37
CA ILE A 290 21.46 31.73 21.70
C ILE A 290 22.10 33.11 21.59
N LYS A 291 23.03 33.32 20.64
CA LYS A 291 23.55 34.67 20.38
C LYS A 291 22.42 35.64 19.99
N TYR A 292 21.48 35.21 19.14
CA TYR A 292 20.37 36.06 18.72
C TYR A 292 19.41 36.40 19.87
N GLN A 293 19.09 35.44 20.73
CA GLN A 293 18.09 35.62 21.81
C GLN A 293 18.67 36.26 23.08
N LEU A 294 19.90 35.92 23.44
CA LEU A 294 20.52 36.24 24.74
C LEU A 294 21.72 37.19 24.62
N ASP A 295 22.09 37.59 23.40
CA ASP A 295 23.30 38.36 23.07
C ASP A 295 24.58 37.76 23.66
N LEU A 296 24.59 36.44 23.86
CA LEU A 296 25.74 35.72 24.39
C LEU A 296 26.83 35.58 23.31
N GLY A 297 28.04 36.01 23.64
CA GLY A 297 29.19 35.87 22.75
C GLY A 297 29.52 34.41 22.43
N PHE A 298 30.00 34.14 21.22
CA PHE A 298 30.41 32.80 20.79
C PHE A 298 31.45 32.14 21.71
N PRO A 299 32.48 32.84 22.23
CA PRO A 299 33.43 32.24 23.17
C PRO A 299 32.75 31.75 24.44
N SER A 300 31.86 32.58 25.02
CA SER A 300 31.13 32.23 26.25
C SER A 300 30.20 31.02 26.07
N TYR A 301 29.61 30.85 24.89
CA TYR A 301 28.85 29.64 24.57
C TYR A 301 29.73 28.39 24.59
N ILE A 302 30.93 28.46 23.99
CA ILE A 302 31.87 27.34 23.94
C ILE A 302 32.41 27.00 25.32
N ASP A 303 32.79 28.00 26.12
CA ASP A 303 33.23 27.80 27.50
C ASP A 303 32.14 27.09 28.32
N ARG A 304 30.90 27.58 28.22
CA ARG A 304 29.76 26.97 28.91
C ARG A 304 29.49 25.55 28.44
N LEU A 305 29.60 25.28 27.14
CA LEU A 305 29.45 23.93 26.58
C LEU A 305 30.50 22.99 27.14
N HIS A 306 31.76 23.41 27.19
CA HIS A 306 32.86 22.61 27.72
C HIS A 306 32.67 22.29 29.22
N ASP A 307 32.20 23.25 30.01
CA ASP A 307 32.01 23.08 31.45
C ASP A 307 30.80 22.20 31.83
N THR A 308 29.76 22.17 30.98
CA THR A 308 28.48 21.54 31.32
C THR A 308 28.20 20.23 30.58
N VAL A 309 28.89 19.95 29.47
CA VAL A 309 28.62 18.80 28.61
C VAL A 309 29.75 17.79 28.69
N GLY A 310 29.49 16.68 29.37
CA GLY A 310 30.42 15.56 29.42
C GLY A 310 30.47 14.76 28.11
N TRP A 311 31.63 14.17 27.83
CA TRP A 311 31.88 13.27 26.68
C TRP A 311 30.89 12.10 26.57
N ASN A 312 30.30 11.69 27.69
CA ASN A 312 29.29 10.63 27.73
C ASN A 312 28.08 10.91 26.83
N HIS A 313 27.67 12.17 26.69
CA HIS A 313 26.51 12.53 25.88
C HIS A 313 26.74 12.28 24.39
N PHE A 314 27.94 12.62 23.92
CA PHE A 314 28.39 12.35 22.56
C PHE A 314 28.53 10.85 22.29
N LEU A 315 29.14 10.10 23.22
CA LEU A 315 29.31 8.64 23.07
C LEU A 315 27.96 7.92 22.97
N VAL A 316 26.96 8.35 23.74
CA VAL A 316 25.60 7.78 23.65
C VAL A 316 25.00 8.00 22.26
N GLY A 317 25.19 9.17 21.65
CA GLY A 317 24.72 9.44 20.29
C GLY A 317 25.42 8.57 19.24
N ILE A 318 26.75 8.52 19.29
CA ILE A 318 27.54 7.71 18.35
C ILE A 318 27.25 6.22 18.48
N VAL A 319 27.16 5.68 19.70
CA VAL A 319 26.91 4.24 19.90
C VAL A 319 25.55 3.82 19.36
N LYS A 320 24.54 4.71 19.35
CA LYS A 320 23.23 4.44 18.74
C LYS A 320 23.27 4.44 17.21
N ALA A 321 24.19 5.19 16.60
CA ALA A 321 24.22 5.42 15.15
C ALA A 321 24.34 4.15 14.27
N PRO A 322 25.17 3.13 14.62
CA PRO A 322 25.21 1.87 13.89
C PRO A 322 23.87 1.12 13.88
N PHE A 323 23.13 1.15 15.00
CA PHE A 323 21.83 0.50 15.11
C PHE A 323 20.80 1.18 14.21
N TRP A 324 20.84 2.52 14.14
CA TRP A 324 20.04 3.27 13.18
C TRP A 324 20.40 2.94 11.73
N GLY A 325 21.70 2.85 11.42
CA GLY A 325 22.17 2.43 10.10
C GLY A 325 21.68 1.05 9.72
N PHE A 326 21.71 0.09 10.65
CA PHE A 326 21.17 -1.25 10.44
C PHE A 326 19.64 -1.26 10.28
N ALA A 327 18.91 -0.46 11.05
CA ALA A 327 17.45 -0.39 10.97
C ALA A 327 16.94 0.27 9.68
N ILE A 328 17.73 1.18 9.08
CA ILE A 328 17.40 1.81 7.80
C ILE A 328 17.61 0.84 6.62
N ALA A 329 18.65 0.00 6.71
CA ALA A 329 19.11 -0.85 5.63
C ALA A 329 18.20 -2.07 5.38
#